data_AF-A0A826J832-F1
#
_entry.id   AF-A0A826J832-F1
#
_cell.length_a   1.000
_cell.length_b   1.000
_cell.length_c   1.000
_cell.angle_alpha   90.00
_cell.angle_beta   90.00
_cell.angle_gamma   90.00
#
_symmetry.space_group_name_H-M   'P 1'
#
loop_
_entity.id
_entity.type
_entity.pdbx_description
1 polymer ?
#
loop_
_entity_poly.entity_id
_entity_poly.type
_entity_poly.pdbx_seq_one_letter_code
_entity_poly.pdbx_strand_id
1 'polypeptide(L)'
;GHMFLISYRPNWRWLGMRETAAKSFVDEVEAAWSEYAEGMSGEIDVEGKRTFTEFIREGVGVHAFNGEIFVQPVWDTESTQLFRTRFKAVSPKRVDTPGHGMG
;
A
#
# COMPACT_ATOMS: atom_id res chain seq x y z
N GLY A 1 12.83 13.47 -0.18
CA GLY A 1 11.36 13.60 0.04
C GLY A 1 11.01 12.82 1.29
N HIS A 2 9.94 13.18 1.98
CA HIS A 2 9.47 12.43 3.16
C HIS A 2 8.74 11.14 2.76
N MET A 3 8.78 10.15 3.65
CA MET A 3 8.05 8.88 3.54
C MET A 3 6.57 9.07 3.84
N PHE A 4 5.71 8.23 3.28
CA PHE A 4 4.29 8.20 3.65
C PHE A 4 4.11 7.44 4.97
N LEU A 5 3.84 8.20 6.03
CA LEU A 5 3.53 7.66 7.35
C LEU A 5 2.02 7.57 7.54
N ILE A 6 1.57 6.53 8.24
CA ILE A 6 0.19 6.48 8.76
C ILE A 6 0.11 7.31 10.04
N SER A 7 -1.03 7.96 10.25
CA SER A 7 -1.37 8.57 11.55
C SER A 7 -2.48 7.75 12.18
N TYR A 8 -2.11 6.64 12.82
CA TYR A 8 -3.09 5.71 13.37
C TYR A 8 -3.63 6.24 14.71
N ARG A 9 -4.94 6.54 14.76
CA ARG A 9 -5.60 7.15 15.92
C ARG A 9 -6.87 6.36 16.29
N PRO A 10 -6.74 5.14 16.84
CA PRO A 10 -7.90 4.34 17.23
C PRO A 10 -8.66 5.02 18.38
N ASN A 11 -9.99 4.89 18.39
CA ASN A 11 -10.80 5.26 19.55
C ASN A 11 -10.62 4.24 20.68
N TRP A 12 -9.49 4.32 21.35
CA TRP A 12 -9.06 3.34 22.35
C TRP A 12 -10.00 3.25 23.57
N ARG A 13 -10.69 4.35 23.90
CA ARG A 13 -11.70 4.38 24.97
C ARG A 13 -12.90 3.51 24.62
N TRP A 14 -13.39 3.63 23.39
CA TRP A 14 -14.47 2.79 22.88
C TRP A 14 -14.07 1.30 22.83
N LEU A 15 -12.81 1.04 22.49
CA LEU A 15 -12.24 -0.32 22.50
C LEU A 15 -11.97 -0.86 23.91
N GLY A 16 -12.25 -0.10 24.97
CA GLY A 16 -12.02 -0.51 26.36
C GLY A 16 -10.54 -0.65 26.73
N MET A 17 -9.65 -0.06 25.95
CA MET A 17 -8.21 -0.13 26.19
C MET A 17 -7.79 0.83 27.32
N ARG A 18 -6.67 0.53 27.96
CA ARG A 18 -5.95 1.52 28.79
C ARG A 18 -5.15 2.44 27.87
N GLU A 19 -5.00 3.69 28.26
CA GLU A 19 -4.26 4.69 27.47
C GLU A 19 -2.82 4.26 27.16
N THR A 20 -2.11 3.69 28.15
CA THR A 20 -0.74 3.22 27.97
C THR A 20 -0.66 2.07 26.96
N ALA A 21 -1.57 1.10 27.04
CA ALA A 21 -1.66 0.00 26.09
C ALA A 21 -2.02 0.49 24.68
N ALA A 22 -2.89 1.49 24.58
CA ALA A 22 -3.24 2.11 23.30
C ALA A 22 -2.03 2.81 22.65
N LYS A 23 -1.21 3.50 23.45
CA LYS A 23 0.01 4.13 22.94
C LYS A 23 1.00 3.10 22.41
N SER A 24 1.32 2.07 23.19
CA SER A 24 2.23 1.00 22.74
C SER A 24 1.71 0.29 21.50
N PHE A 25 0.41 0.04 21.41
CA PHE A 25 -0.20 -0.56 20.22
C PHE A 25 -0.08 0.33 18.98
N VAL A 26 -0.28 1.64 19.12
CA VAL A 26 -0.06 2.59 18.02
C VAL A 26 1.39 2.55 17.54
N ASP A 27 2.36 2.56 18.47
CA ASP A 27 3.78 2.49 18.14
C ASP A 27 4.11 1.19 17.35
N GLU A 28 3.56 0.05 17.77
CA GLU A 28 3.72 -1.24 17.06
C GLU A 28 3.10 -1.22 15.64
N VAL A 29 1.91 -0.65 15.50
CA VAL A 29 1.23 -0.52 14.20
C VAL A 29 2.01 0.40 13.24
N GLU A 30 2.52 1.53 13.74
CA GLU A 30 3.31 2.46 12.95
C GLU A 30 4.66 1.87 12.52
N ALA A 31 5.30 1.08 13.40
CA ALA A 31 6.52 0.34 13.07
C ALA A 31 6.26 -0.74 12.01
N ALA A 32 5.21 -1.55 12.18
CA ALA A 32 4.79 -2.56 11.20
C ALA A 32 4.47 -1.94 9.83
N TRP A 33 3.79 -0.80 9.81
CA TRP A 33 3.54 -0.06 8.58
C TRP A 33 4.84 0.40 7.92
N SER A 34 5.78 0.94 8.70
CA SER A 34 7.04 1.46 8.16
C SER A 34 7.85 0.36 7.46
N GLU A 35 7.93 -0.83 8.06
CA GLU A 35 8.62 -1.98 7.45
C GLU A 35 7.93 -2.44 6.16
N TYR A 36 6.60 -2.49 6.15
CA TYR A 36 5.84 -2.93 4.98
C TYR A 36 5.81 -1.90 3.84
N ALA A 37 5.74 -0.62 4.19
CA ALA A 37 5.67 0.47 3.23
C ALA A 37 7.05 0.84 2.69
N GLU A 38 8.10 0.79 3.50
CA GLU A 38 9.42 1.33 3.15
C GLU A 38 10.57 0.32 3.33
N GLY A 39 10.24 -0.97 3.46
CA GLY A 39 11.23 -2.04 3.50
C GLY A 39 12.04 -2.13 2.20
N MET A 40 13.26 -2.66 2.33
CA MET A 40 14.23 -2.69 1.21
C MET A 40 13.84 -3.67 0.10
N SER A 41 12.90 -4.60 0.35
CA SER A 41 12.54 -5.64 -0.61
C SER A 41 11.31 -5.28 -1.43
N GLY A 42 10.76 -4.07 -1.25
CA GLY A 42 9.56 -3.63 -1.97
C GLY A 42 8.35 -4.48 -1.63
N GLU A 43 8.14 -4.73 -0.34
CA GLU A 43 7.15 -5.63 0.25
C GLU A 43 5.75 -5.36 -0.32
N ILE A 44 5.37 -4.08 -0.42
CA ILE A 44 4.07 -3.64 -0.93
C ILE A 44 3.90 -3.80 -2.45
N ASP A 45 4.97 -3.82 -3.23
CA ASP A 45 4.95 -3.92 -4.69
C ASP A 45 5.10 -5.37 -5.10
N VAL A 46 4.17 -5.90 -5.92
CA VAL A 46 4.26 -7.27 -6.44
C VAL A 46 5.56 -7.50 -7.23
N GLU A 47 6.10 -6.45 -7.88
CA GLU A 47 7.37 -6.56 -8.60
C GLU A 47 8.60 -6.57 -7.68
N GLY A 48 8.45 -6.21 -6.40
CA GLY A 48 9.56 -6.15 -5.43
C GLY A 48 10.60 -5.09 -5.77
N LYS A 49 10.21 -4.00 -6.45
CA LYS A 49 11.15 -2.98 -6.95
C LYS A 49 11.03 -1.63 -6.26
N ARG A 50 9.90 -1.37 -5.62
CA ARG A 50 9.53 -0.04 -5.15
C ARG A 50 9.04 -0.11 -3.72
N THR A 51 9.42 0.87 -2.92
CA THR A 51 8.70 1.18 -1.69
C THR A 51 7.34 1.79 -2.00
N PHE A 52 6.46 1.88 -1.01
CA PHE A 52 5.17 2.55 -1.12
C PHE A 52 5.32 4.01 -1.54
N THR A 53 6.29 4.74 -0.95
CA THR A 53 6.57 6.11 -1.34
C THR A 53 6.96 6.23 -2.81
N GLU A 54 7.80 5.34 -3.30
CA GLU A 54 8.19 5.31 -4.71
C GLU A 54 7.00 4.95 -5.61
N PHE A 55 6.23 3.93 -5.21
CA PHE A 55 5.04 3.46 -5.92
C PHE A 55 4.00 4.57 -6.09
N ILE A 56 3.73 5.34 -5.03
CA ILE A 56 2.80 6.48 -5.07
C ILE A 56 3.35 7.62 -5.92
N ARG A 57 4.65 7.93 -5.83
CA ARG A 57 5.26 8.98 -6.68
C ARG A 57 5.18 8.62 -8.16
N GLU A 58 5.45 7.37 -8.50
CA GLU A 58 5.24 6.87 -9.86
C GLU A 58 3.77 6.98 -10.27
N GLY A 59 2.85 6.56 -9.40
CA GLY A 59 1.41 6.69 -9.62
C GLY A 59 0.97 8.14 -9.89
N VAL A 60 1.45 9.11 -9.11
CA VAL A 60 1.20 10.54 -9.35
C VAL A 60 1.74 10.97 -10.72
N GLY A 61 2.92 10.48 -11.12
CA GLY A 61 3.45 10.69 -12.46
C GLY A 61 2.51 10.15 -13.55
N VAL A 62 2.07 8.89 -13.41
CA VAL A 62 1.10 8.27 -14.34
C VAL A 62 -0.20 9.07 -14.40
N HIS A 63 -0.73 9.49 -13.26
CA HIS A 63 -1.95 10.31 -13.19
C HIS A 63 -1.78 11.65 -13.92
N ALA A 64 -0.64 12.32 -13.75
CA ALA A 64 -0.39 13.61 -14.40
C ALA A 64 -0.39 13.52 -15.94
N PHE A 65 0.06 12.39 -16.50
CA PHE A 65 0.13 12.20 -17.96
C PHE A 65 -1.07 11.46 -18.56
N ASN A 66 -1.68 10.54 -17.82
CA ASN A 66 -2.73 9.65 -18.32
C ASN A 66 -4.11 9.91 -17.67
N GLY A 67 -4.18 10.76 -16.65
CA GLY A 67 -5.43 11.11 -15.95
C GLY A 67 -5.88 10.11 -14.89
N GLU A 68 -5.32 8.90 -14.84
CA GLU A 68 -5.79 7.82 -13.95
C GLU A 68 -4.65 6.90 -13.52
N ILE A 69 -4.85 6.19 -12.40
CA ILE A 69 -3.93 5.17 -11.87
C ILE A 69 -4.72 3.89 -11.70
N PHE A 70 -4.22 2.78 -12.25
CA PHE A 70 -4.80 1.46 -12.05
C PHE A 70 -3.87 0.58 -11.24
N VAL A 71 -4.43 -0.06 -10.21
CA VAL A 71 -3.70 -0.94 -9.32
C VAL A 71 -4.56 -2.17 -9.03
N GLN A 72 -3.96 -3.35 -9.09
CA GLN A 72 -4.60 -4.60 -8.72
C GLN A 72 -4.06 -5.05 -7.35
N PRO A 73 -4.90 -5.21 -6.30
CA PRO A 73 -4.49 -5.89 -5.09
C PRO A 73 -4.24 -7.37 -5.37
N VAL A 74 -3.16 -7.90 -4.82
CA VAL A 74 -2.73 -9.29 -4.90
C VAL A 74 -2.51 -9.78 -3.48
N TRP A 75 -2.98 -10.97 -3.17
CA TRP A 75 -2.69 -11.62 -1.89
C TRP A 75 -1.55 -12.61 -2.09
N ASP A 76 -0.40 -12.34 -1.48
CA ASP A 76 0.79 -13.19 -1.55
C ASP A 76 0.69 -14.31 -0.51
N THR A 77 0.25 -15.50 -0.97
CA THR A 77 0.06 -16.66 -0.09
C THR A 77 1.37 -17.26 0.40
N GLU A 78 2.48 -16.98 -0.28
CA GLU A 78 3.81 -17.54 0.01
C GLU A 78 4.66 -16.63 0.90
N SER A 79 4.27 -15.35 1.01
CA SER A 79 4.97 -14.38 1.86
C SER A 79 4.96 -14.75 3.35
N THR A 80 6.13 -14.61 3.96
CA THR A 80 6.34 -14.70 5.41
C THR A 80 6.21 -13.34 6.11
N GLN A 81 5.91 -12.27 5.37
CA GLN A 81 5.72 -10.93 5.91
C GLN A 81 4.45 -10.86 6.77
N LEU A 82 4.43 -9.88 7.68
CA LEU A 82 3.27 -9.60 8.54
C LEU A 82 2.02 -9.29 7.70
N PHE A 83 2.16 -8.48 6.65
CA PHE A 83 1.09 -8.18 5.70
C PHE A 83 1.36 -8.89 4.37
N ARG A 84 0.34 -9.55 3.84
CA ARG A 84 0.42 -10.34 2.60
C ARG A 84 -0.20 -9.66 1.39
N THR A 85 -0.97 -8.60 1.62
CA THR A 85 -1.46 -7.79 0.50
C THR A 85 -0.28 -7.16 -0.20
N ARG A 86 -0.29 -7.16 -1.52
CA ARG A 86 0.67 -6.47 -2.38
C ARG A 86 -0.10 -5.83 -3.52
N PHE A 87 0.53 -4.91 -4.23
CA PHE A 87 -0.10 -4.15 -5.29
C PHE A 87 0.68 -4.28 -6.58
N LYS A 88 -0.05 -4.59 -7.66
CA LYS A 88 0.50 -4.60 -9.01
C LYS A 88 0.01 -3.37 -9.75
N ALA A 89 0.94 -2.54 -10.22
CA ALA A 89 0.60 -1.43 -11.10
C ALA A 89 0.10 -1.96 -12.46
N VAL A 90 -1.00 -1.41 -12.94
CA VAL A 90 -1.57 -1.73 -14.25
C VAL A 90 -1.46 -0.49 -15.13
N SER A 91 -0.83 -0.63 -16.30
CA SER A 91 -0.77 0.48 -17.25
C SER A 91 -2.18 0.81 -17.76
N PRO A 92 -2.59 2.09 -17.79
CA PRO A 92 -3.87 2.50 -18.37
C PRO A 92 -4.08 1.98 -19.80
N LYS A 93 -3.00 1.82 -20.58
CA LYS A 93 -3.04 1.29 -21.95
C LYS A 93 -3.43 -0.19 -22.04
N ARG A 94 -3.46 -0.92 -20.92
CA ARG A 94 -3.88 -2.32 -20.83
C ARG A 94 -5.29 -2.48 -20.27
N VAL A 95 -5.96 -1.39 -19.96
CA VAL A 95 -7.35 -1.38 -19.50
C VAL A 95 -8.22 -1.08 -20.72
N ASP A 96 -9.23 -1.89 -20.93
CA ASP A 96 -10.18 -1.72 -22.04
C ASP A 96 -11.60 -2.04 -21.55
N THR A 97 -12.58 -1.54 -22.29
CA THR A 97 -13.99 -1.83 -22.05
C THR A 97 -14.28 -3.29 -22.41
N PRO A 98 -14.86 -4.07 -21.49
CA PRO A 98 -15.25 -5.45 -21.79
C PRO A 98 -16.10 -5.53 -23.06
N GLY A 99 -15.69 -6.37 -24.03
CA GLY A 99 -16.41 -6.61 -25.29
C GLY A 99 -16.02 -5.70 -26.47
N HIS A 100 -15.10 -4.75 -26.29
CA HIS A 100 -14.70 -3.83 -27.37
C HIS A 100 -13.86 -4.50 -28.48
N GLY A 101 -13.13 -5.57 -28.18
CA GLY A 101 -12.26 -6.29 -29.12
C GLY A 101 -12.90 -7.42 -29.95
N MET A 102 -14.23 -7.57 -29.97
CA MET A 102 -14.93 -8.56 -30.81
C MET A 102 -15.47 -7.98 -32.14
N GLY A 103 -14.82 -6.93 -32.66
CA GLY A 103 -15.14 -6.30 -33.95
C GLY A 103 -14.05 -6.52 -35.00
#